data_AF-A0A6I3FVQ4-F1
#
_entry.id   AF-A0A6I3FVQ4-F1
#
_cell.length_a   1.000
_cell.length_b   1.000
_cell.length_c   1.000
_cell.angle_alpha   90.00
_cell.angle_beta   90.00
_cell.angle_gamma   90.00
#
_symmetry.space_group_name_H-M   'P 1'
#
loop_
_entity.id
_entity.type
_entity.pdbx_description
1 polymer ?
#
loop_
_entity_poly.entity_id
_entity_poly.type
_entity_poly.pdbx_seq_one_letter_code
_entity_poly.pdbx_strand_id
1 'polypeptide(L)'
;MLLLWVGFWIISLPVVVHDLHTHRIPNVYLKILAVLTCIFIFFDGMGSIINLTACLICVSAFLVMGVGMGDIKLLALAFTIFNSQMDFSLTIFLLILLCSAVVHILIITTGTSRLPERIALAPSIFLAFALYFPAR
;
A
#
# COMPACT_ATOMS: atom_id res chain seq x y z
N MET A 1 -20.32 -0.52 2.87
CA MET A 1 -18.90 -0.94 2.72
C MET A 1 -18.56 -1.48 1.33
N LEU A 2 -19.29 -2.44 0.75
CA LEU A 2 -18.93 -3.06 -0.54
C LEU A 2 -18.70 -2.05 -1.69
N LEU A 3 -19.56 -1.03 -1.80
CA LEU A 3 -19.42 0.03 -2.81
C LEU A 3 -18.18 0.92 -2.60
N LEU A 4 -17.78 1.13 -1.34
CA LEU A 4 -16.59 1.89 -0.94
C LEU A 4 -15.31 1.12 -1.29
N TRP A 5 -15.31 -0.20 -1.09
CA TRP A 5 -14.23 -1.10 -1.51
C TRP A 5 -14.09 -1.14 -3.04
N VAL A 6 -15.19 -1.24 -3.78
CA VAL A 6 -15.17 -1.16 -5.25
C VAL A 6 -14.61 0.18 -5.71
N GLY A 7 -15.02 1.29 -5.08
CA GLY A 7 -14.47 2.63 -5.36
C GLY A 7 -12.96 2.71 -5.09
N PHE A 8 -12.48 2.12 -3.99
CA PHE A 8 -11.06 2.05 -3.66
C PHE A 8 -10.27 1.31 -4.75
N TRP A 9 -10.74 0.14 -5.20
CA TRP A 9 -10.08 -0.64 -6.26
C TRP A 9 -10.07 0.08 -7.62
N ILE A 10 -11.15 0.78 -7.96
CA ILE A 10 -11.20 1.56 -9.20
C ILE A 10 -10.20 2.73 -9.16
N ILE A 11 -10.07 3.39 -8.00
CA ILE A 11 -9.16 4.52 -7.81
C ILE A 11 -7.70 4.07 -7.67
N SER A 12 -7.45 2.86 -7.18
CA SER A 12 -6.09 2.33 -7.07
C SER A 12 -5.47 1.96 -8.41
N LEU A 13 -6.26 1.43 -9.36
CA LEU A 13 -5.79 1.07 -10.70
C LEU A 13 -5.00 2.18 -11.43
N PRO A 14 -5.50 3.43 -11.56
CA PRO A 14 -4.74 4.49 -12.21
C PRO A 14 -3.46 4.85 -11.45
N VAL A 15 -3.40 4.64 -10.12
CA VAL A 15 -2.17 4.83 -9.34
C VAL A 15 -1.12 3.80 -9.72
N VAL A 16 -1.51 2.52 -9.81
CA VAL A 16 -0.61 1.43 -10.22
C VAL A 16 -0.08 1.66 -11.63
N VAL A 17 -0.97 1.99 -12.57
CA VAL A 17 -0.59 2.23 -13.98
C VAL A 17 0.39 3.40 -14.07
N HIS A 18 0.12 4.48 -13.33
CA HIS A 18 0.98 5.65 -13.37
C HIS A 18 2.34 5.41 -12.71
N ASP A 19 2.38 4.66 -11.61
CA ASP A 19 3.62 4.27 -10.94
C ASP A 19 4.48 3.35 -11.82
N LEU A 20 3.88 2.38 -12.52
CA LEU A 20 4.58 1.53 -13.48
C LEU A 20 5.20 2.33 -14.64
N HIS A 21 4.47 3.34 -15.16
CA HIS A 21 4.94 4.11 -16.31
C HIS A 21 5.99 5.18 -15.93
N THR A 22 5.84 5.82 -14.77
CA THR A 22 6.64 7.02 -14.42
C THR A 22 7.49 6.87 -13.17
N HIS A 23 7.37 5.77 -12.43
CA HIS A 23 8.04 5.53 -11.15
C HIS A 23 7.88 6.71 -10.16
N ARG A 24 6.73 7.38 -10.26
CA ARG A 24 6.35 8.56 -9.50
C ARG A 24 4.84 8.54 -9.30
N ILE A 25 4.43 8.59 -8.04
CA ILE A 25 3.02 8.70 -7.65
C ILE A 25 2.66 10.18 -7.52
N PRO A 26 1.74 10.73 -8.35
CA PRO A 26 1.29 12.10 -8.19
C PRO A 26 0.49 12.26 -6.90
N ASN A 27 0.74 13.35 -6.20
CA ASN A 27 0.11 13.65 -4.92
C ASN A 27 -1.43 13.82 -5.04
N VAL A 28 -1.95 14.09 -6.25
CA VAL A 28 -3.40 14.19 -6.51
C VAL A 28 -4.10 12.87 -6.23
N TYR A 29 -3.56 11.75 -6.70
CA TYR A 29 -4.16 10.44 -6.47
C TYR A 29 -4.12 10.05 -4.99
N LEU A 30 -3.01 10.35 -4.30
CA LEU A 30 -2.89 10.14 -2.85
C LEU A 30 -3.91 10.95 -2.06
N LYS A 31 -4.21 12.18 -2.47
CA LYS A 31 -5.26 13.01 -1.83
C LYS A 31 -6.63 12.37 -2.00
N ILE A 32 -6.97 11.89 -3.20
CA ILE A 32 -8.25 11.21 -3.45
C ILE A 32 -8.35 9.95 -2.57
N LEU A 33 -7.28 9.16 -2.52
CA LEU A 33 -7.23 7.96 -1.68
C LEU A 33 -7.36 8.31 -0.20
N ALA A 34 -6.71 9.38 0.26
CA ALA A 34 -6.81 9.86 1.64
C ALA A 34 -8.21 10.31 2.03
N VAL A 35 -8.93 10.99 1.14
CA VAL A 35 -10.34 11.35 1.36
C VAL A 35 -11.18 10.08 1.55
N LEU A 36 -10.95 9.07 0.72
CA LEU A 36 -11.66 7.80 0.81
C LEU A 36 -11.31 7.02 2.09
N THR A 37 -10.03 7.03 2.50
CA THR A 37 -9.58 6.51 3.81
C THR A 37 -10.27 7.23 4.97
N CYS A 38 -10.43 8.54 4.89
CA CYS A 38 -11.12 9.33 5.93
C CYS A 38 -12.59 8.91 6.07
N ILE A 39 -13.26 8.64 4.94
CA ILE A 39 -14.63 8.11 4.94
C ILE A 39 -14.67 6.73 5.62
N PHE A 40 -13.71 5.84 5.33
CA PHE A 40 -13.63 4.54 6.01
C PHE A 40 -13.45 4.67 7.52
N ILE A 41 -12.54 5.52 7.97
CA ILE A 41 -12.30 5.77 9.41
C ILE A 41 -13.54 6.37 10.08
N PHE A 42 -14.29 7.22 9.38
CA PHE A 42 -15.50 7.82 9.93
C PHE A 42 -16.60 6.78 10.21
N PHE A 43 -16.73 5.78 9.34
CA PHE A 43 -17.74 4.72 9.51
C PHE A 43 -17.28 3.60 10.47
N ASP A 44 -16.02 3.20 10.43
CA ASP A 44 -15.54 1.99 11.12
C ASP A 44 -14.65 2.31 12.35
N GLY A 45 -14.27 3.57 12.54
CA GLY A 45 -13.39 4.02 13.61
C GLY A 45 -11.90 3.86 13.29
N MET A 46 -11.03 4.29 14.21
CA MET A 46 -9.56 4.27 14.00
C MET A 46 -8.90 2.92 14.26
N GLY A 47 -9.59 1.97 14.91
CA GLY A 47 -9.02 0.68 15.31
C GLY A 47 -8.04 0.78 16.49
N SER A 48 -7.11 -0.17 16.57
CA SER A 48 -6.16 -0.29 17.69
C SER A 48 -5.03 0.76 17.62
N ILE A 49 -4.79 1.46 18.73
CA ILE A 49 -3.72 2.47 18.85
C ILE A 49 -2.33 1.83 18.76
N ILE A 50 -2.17 0.61 19.28
CA ILE A 50 -0.89 -0.11 19.29
C ILE A 50 -0.44 -0.41 17.86
N ASN A 51 -1.38 -0.75 16.99
CA ASN A 51 -1.10 -1.00 15.57
C ASN A 51 -0.75 0.29 14.82
N LEU A 52 -1.37 1.43 15.19
CA LEU A 52 -1.04 2.73 14.62
C LEU A 52 0.37 3.19 15.00
N THR A 53 0.79 2.98 16.25
CA THR A 53 2.16 3.30 16.67
C THR A 53 3.18 2.40 16.00
N ALA A 54 2.90 1.09 15.88
CA ALA A 54 3.74 0.17 15.14
C ALA A 54 3.84 0.53 13.65
N CYS A 55 2.73 0.96 13.03
CA CYS A 55 2.71 1.49 11.67
C CYS A 55 3.61 2.74 11.54
N LEU A 56 3.52 3.70 12.45
CA LEU A 56 4.38 4.89 12.45
C LEU A 56 5.87 4.55 12.53
N ILE A 57 6.23 3.58 13.37
CA ILE A 57 7.61 3.09 13.47
C ILE A 57 8.04 2.46 12.14
N CYS A 58 7.19 1.66 11.50
CA CYS A 58 7.49 1.04 10.22
C CYS A 58 7.67 2.06 9.09
N VAL A 59 6.73 3.01 8.98
CA VAL A 59 6.76 4.09 7.99
C VAL A 59 7.99 4.98 8.18
N SER A 60 8.37 5.28 9.43
CA SER A 60 9.59 6.06 9.71
C SER A 60 10.87 5.28 9.39
N ALA A 61 10.91 3.97 9.62
CA ALA A 61 12.02 3.12 9.18
C ALA A 61 12.18 3.13 7.65
N PHE A 62 11.08 3.00 6.89
CA PHE A 62 11.11 3.09 5.43
C PHE A 62 11.55 4.49 4.93
N LEU A 63 11.19 5.55 5.65
CA LEU A 63 11.67 6.91 5.34
C LEU A 63 13.19 7.02 5.49
N VAL A 64 13.77 6.44 6.54
CA VAL A 64 15.23 6.43 6.75
C VAL A 64 15.95 5.58 5.69
N MET A 65 15.31 4.52 5.20
CA MET A 65 15.82 3.69 4.11
C MET A 65 15.79 4.38 2.73
N GLY A 66 15.27 5.60 2.63
CA GLY A 66 15.24 6.36 1.38
C GLY A 66 14.13 5.93 0.41
N VAL A 67 13.08 5.26 0.90
CA VAL A 67 11.90 4.93 0.10
C VAL A 67 11.21 6.21 -0.39
N GLY A 68 10.63 6.16 -1.59
CA GLY A 68 9.94 7.29 -2.19
C GLY A 68 8.83 7.82 -1.28
N MET A 69 8.79 9.14 -1.07
CA MET A 69 7.76 9.81 -0.25
C MET A 69 6.32 9.47 -0.71
N GLY A 70 6.12 9.21 -2.00
CA GLY A 70 4.83 8.75 -2.54
C GLY A 70 4.44 7.37 -2.00
N ASP A 71 5.37 6.42 -2.04
CA ASP A 71 5.17 5.04 -1.60
C ASP A 71 4.92 4.98 -0.08
N ILE A 72 5.67 5.78 0.68
CA ILE A 72 5.51 5.91 2.14
C ILE A 72 4.10 6.40 2.50
N LYS A 73 3.60 7.41 1.79
CA LYS A 73 2.23 7.91 1.99
C LYS A 73 1.18 6.87 1.61
N LEU A 74 1.39 6.16 0.51
CA LEU A 74 0.48 5.11 0.07
C LEU A 74 0.43 3.96 1.07
N LEU A 75 1.59 3.55 1.58
CA LEU A 75 1.71 2.52 2.60
C LEU A 75 1.04 2.94 3.91
N ALA A 76 1.23 4.19 4.35
CA ALA A 76 0.56 4.73 5.53
C ALA A 76 -0.98 4.73 5.37
N LEU A 77 -1.49 5.14 4.20
CA LEU A 77 -2.92 5.08 3.91
C LEU A 77 -3.44 3.64 3.94
N ALA A 78 -2.74 2.70 3.31
CA ALA A 78 -3.10 1.29 3.31
C ALA A 78 -3.19 0.72 4.73
N PHE A 79 -2.18 0.98 5.57
CA PHE A 79 -2.18 0.57 6.97
C PHE A 79 -3.33 1.16 7.77
N THR A 80 -3.65 2.43 7.53
CA THR A 80 -4.73 3.11 8.26
C THR A 80 -6.10 2.52 7.89
N ILE A 81 -6.33 2.18 6.61
CA ILE A 81 -7.54 1.50 6.16
C ILE A 81 -7.64 0.12 6.83
N PHE A 82 -6.56 -0.66 6.83
CA PHE A 82 -6.59 -2.00 7.43
C PHE A 82 -6.79 -1.98 8.93
N ASN A 83 -6.16 -1.04 9.63
CA ASN A 83 -6.34 -0.94 11.07
C ASN A 83 -7.76 -0.55 11.47
N SER A 84 -8.43 0.26 10.65
CA SER A 84 -9.82 0.67 10.84
C SER A 84 -10.79 -0.51 10.64
N GLN A 85 -10.59 -1.31 9.59
CA GLN A 85 -11.58 -2.30 9.14
C GLN A 85 -11.31 -3.74 9.64
N MET A 86 -10.08 -4.08 10.04
CA MET A 86 -9.65 -5.47 10.28
C MET A 86 -8.89 -5.60 11.60
N ASP A 87 -8.89 -6.80 12.21
CA ASP A 87 -7.89 -7.14 13.24
C ASP A 87 -6.55 -7.28 12.53
N PHE A 88 -5.96 -6.11 12.35
CA PHE A 88 -4.81 -5.93 11.51
C PHE A 88 -3.58 -6.54 12.19
N SER A 89 -3.01 -7.54 11.53
CA SER A 89 -1.73 -8.11 11.90
C SER A 89 -0.65 -7.53 11.00
N LEU A 90 0.10 -6.56 11.55
CA LEU A 90 1.14 -5.85 10.83
C LEU A 90 2.22 -6.79 10.28
N THR A 91 2.57 -7.84 11.02
CA THR A 91 3.57 -8.83 10.62
C THR A 91 3.13 -9.62 9.40
N ILE A 92 1.87 -10.09 9.36
CA ILE A 92 1.34 -10.83 8.21
C ILE A 92 1.31 -9.94 6.97
N PHE A 93 0.83 -8.70 7.12
CA PHE A 93 0.77 -7.76 6.00
C PHE A 93 2.17 -7.45 5.45
N LEU A 94 3.15 -7.17 6.31
CA LEU A 94 4.53 -6.92 5.88
C LEU A 94 5.16 -8.13 5.20
N LEU A 95 4.87 -9.35 5.67
CA LEU A 95 5.36 -10.58 5.05
C LEU A 95 4.80 -10.72 3.63
N ILE A 96 3.49 -10.51 3.45
CA ILE A 96 2.84 -10.55 2.14
C ILE A 96 3.40 -9.44 1.24
N LEU A 97 3.62 -8.23 1.79
CA LEU A 97 4.25 -7.12 1.07
C LEU A 97 5.65 -7.50 0.59
N LEU A 98 6.48 -8.08 1.46
CA LEU A 98 7.81 -8.54 1.09
C LEU A 98 7.76 -9.61 -0.01
N CYS A 99 6.90 -10.62 0.15
CA CYS A 99 6.72 -11.66 -0.88
C CYS A 99 6.26 -11.06 -2.21
N SER A 100 5.30 -10.14 -2.20
CA SER A 100 4.81 -9.47 -3.40
C SER A 100 5.90 -8.63 -4.08
N ALA A 101 6.74 -7.94 -3.31
CA ALA A 101 7.87 -7.17 -3.82
C ALA A 101 8.93 -8.08 -4.44
N VAL A 102 9.26 -9.21 -3.80
CA VAL A 102 10.20 -10.21 -4.34
C VAL A 102 9.66 -10.78 -5.65
N VAL A 103 8.39 -11.18 -5.70
CA VAL A 103 7.76 -11.67 -6.94
C VAL A 103 7.80 -10.61 -8.04
N HIS A 104 7.49 -9.36 -7.72
CA HIS A 104 7.54 -8.26 -8.68
C HIS A 104 8.96 -8.06 -9.26
N ILE A 105 9.99 -8.12 -8.40
CA ILE A 105 11.40 -8.05 -8.82
C ILE A 105 11.75 -9.25 -9.70
N LEU A 106 11.34 -10.47 -9.33
CA LEU A 106 11.60 -11.68 -10.10
C LEU A 106 10.97 -11.62 -11.50
N ILE A 107 9.76 -11.08 -11.62
CA ILE A 107 9.09 -10.92 -12.91
C ILE A 107 9.86 -9.93 -13.80
N ILE A 108 10.24 -8.76 -13.25
CA ILE A 108 10.98 -7.73 -14.00
C ILE A 108 12.36 -8.25 -14.42
N THR A 109 13.09 -8.88 -13.50
CA THR A 109 14.42 -9.44 -13.76
C THR A 109 14.38 -10.56 -14.78
N THR A 110 13.35 -11.41 -14.77
CA THR A 110 13.18 -12.46 -15.79
C THR A 110 12.89 -11.87 -17.18
N GLY A 111 12.09 -10.80 -17.25
CA GLY A 111 11.75 -10.15 -18.52
C GLY A 111 12.87 -9.30 -19.13
N THR A 112 13.74 -8.72 -18.30
CA THR A 112 14.77 -7.77 -18.75
C THR A 112 16.21 -8.28 -18.59
N SER A 113 16.40 -9.43 -17.94
CA SER A 113 17.69 -10.05 -17.59
C SER A 113 18.66 -9.11 -16.87
N ARG A 114 18.15 -8.05 -16.22
CA ARG A 114 18.91 -7.04 -15.49
C ARG A 114 18.20 -6.69 -14.19
N LEU A 115 18.97 -6.34 -13.17
CA LEU A 115 18.44 -5.84 -11.91
C LEU A 115 17.95 -4.39 -12.11
N PRO A 116 16.67 -4.10 -11.85
CA PRO A 116 16.15 -2.73 -11.99
C PRO A 116 16.74 -1.83 -10.90
N GLU A 117 17.30 -0.68 -11.29
CA GLU A 117 17.83 0.33 -10.36
C GLU A 117 16.71 1.03 -9.56
N ARG A 118 15.47 0.99 -10.06
CA ARG A 118 14.31 1.63 -9.46
C ARG A 118 13.10 0.73 -9.60
N ILE A 119 12.42 0.46 -8.49
CA ILE A 119 11.27 -0.44 -8.45
C ILE A 119 10.02 0.38 -8.11
N ALA A 120 8.99 0.25 -8.94
CA ALA A 120 7.65 0.76 -8.66
C ALA A 120 7.06 -0.06 -7.49
N LEU A 121 6.81 0.60 -6.35
CA LEU A 121 6.43 -0.07 -5.10
C LEU A 121 4.90 -0.11 -4.92
N ALA A 122 4.15 0.75 -5.61
CA ALA A 122 2.69 0.74 -5.58
C ALA A 122 2.08 -0.60 -6.04
N PRO A 123 2.52 -1.24 -7.15
CA PRO A 123 2.00 -2.54 -7.57
C PRO A 123 2.12 -3.61 -6.48
N SER A 124 3.25 -3.69 -5.78
CA SER A 124 3.43 -4.62 -4.66
C SER A 124 2.53 -4.29 -3.48
N ILE A 125 2.35 -3.00 -3.13
CA ILE A 125 1.45 -2.63 -2.03
C ILE A 125 0.02 -3.03 -2.35
N PHE A 126 -0.47 -2.76 -3.56
CA PHE A 126 -1.84 -3.15 -3.94
C PHE A 126 -2.01 -4.66 -4.09
N LEU A 127 -0.98 -5.38 -4.54
CA LEU A 127 -1.02 -6.85 -4.58
C LEU A 127 -1.06 -7.42 -3.15
N ALA A 128 -0.26 -6.89 -2.23
CA ALA A 128 -0.34 -7.25 -0.82
C ALA A 128 -1.71 -6.92 -0.22
N PHE A 129 -2.27 -5.78 -0.60
CA PHE A 129 -3.62 -5.38 -0.23
C PHE A 129 -4.67 -6.40 -0.72
N ALA A 130 -4.55 -6.83 -1.97
CA ALA A 130 -5.46 -7.78 -2.61
C ALA A 130 -5.36 -9.18 -2.01
N LEU A 131 -4.15 -9.61 -1.62
CA LEU A 131 -3.92 -10.92 -1.01
C LEU A 131 -4.30 -10.95 0.47
N TYR A 132 -4.13 -9.85 1.19
CA TYR A 132 -4.48 -9.78 2.60
C TYR A 132 -6.00 -9.74 2.81
N PHE A 133 -6.74 -9.11 1.88
CA PHE A 133 -8.20 -8.98 1.96
C PHE A 133 -8.97 -10.33 2.06
N PRO A 134 -8.67 -11.37 1.25
CA PRO A 134 -9.32 -12.68 1.32
C PRO A 134 -8.58 -13.68 2.23
N ALA A 135 -7.39 -13.37 2.75
CA ALA A 135 -6.64 -14.26 3.67
C ALA A 135 -7.25 -14.31 5.08
N ARG A 136 -8.52 -13.94 5.19
CA ARG A 136 -9.30 -13.73 6.40
C ARG A 136 -10.76 -14.03 6.12
#